data_AF-A0A7G8TE08-F1
#
_entry.id   AF-A0A7G8TE08-F1
#
_cell.length_a   1.000
_cell.length_b   1.000
_cell.length_c   1.000
_cell.angle_alpha   90.00
_cell.angle_beta   90.00
_cell.angle_gamma   90.00
#
_symmetry.space_group_name_H-M   'P 1'
#
loop_
_entity.id
_entity.type
_entity.pdbx_description
1 polymer ?
#
loop_
_entity_poly.entity_id
_entity_poly.type
_entity_poly.pdbx_seq_one_letter_code
_entity_poly.pdbx_strand_id
1 'polypeptide(L)'
;MKRAELAGYIDAAVDESLAGCETENPLEAWTRFIDRLDAKGRRSIGDTLERQGRNRYTGEVINDGKCNIEPKPLLEPEDPER
;
A
#
# COMPACT_ATOMS: atom_id res chain seq x y z
N MET A 1 -10.99 -6.37 0.71
CA MET A 1 -10.42 -7.10 -0.43
C MET A 1 -10.61 -8.59 -0.17
N LYS A 2 -11.10 -9.35 -1.15
CA LYS A 2 -11.21 -10.81 -1.05
C LYS A 2 -9.91 -11.47 -1.51
N ARG A 3 -9.60 -12.67 -0.99
CA ARG A 3 -8.37 -13.42 -1.29
C ARG A 3 -8.08 -13.55 -2.80
N ALA A 4 -9.11 -13.77 -3.63
CA ALA A 4 -8.96 -13.92 -5.07
C ALA A 4 -8.56 -12.61 -5.78
N GLU A 5 -9.05 -11.46 -5.31
CA GLU A 5 -8.66 -10.15 -5.85
C GLU A 5 -7.21 -9.83 -5.48
N LEU A 6 -6.81 -10.14 -4.24
CA LEU A 6 -5.43 -9.99 -3.78
C LEU A 6 -4.48 -10.86 -4.61
N ALA A 7 -4.84 -12.13 -4.85
CA ALA A 7 -4.04 -13.04 -5.66
C ALA A 7 -3.84 -12.50 -7.09
N GLY A 8 -4.90 -12.01 -7.73
CA GLY A 8 -4.78 -11.41 -9.07
C GLY A 8 -3.88 -10.17 -9.12
N TYR A 9 -3.87 -9.34 -8.07
CA TYR A 9 -2.94 -8.20 -7.99
C TYR A 9 -1.49 -8.65 -7.77
N ILE A 10 -1.28 -9.68 -6.97
CA ILE A 10 0.06 -10.23 -6.73
C ILE A 10 0.61 -10.83 -8.00
N ASP A 11 -0.16 -11.66 -8.72
CA ASP A 11 0.30 -12.33 -9.94
C ASP A 11 0.74 -11.31 -11.01
N ALA A 12 -0.08 -10.29 -11.28
CA ALA A 12 0.27 -9.23 -12.23
C ALA A 12 1.48 -8.38 -11.77
N ALA A 13 1.56 -8.07 -10.48
CA ALA A 13 2.68 -7.29 -9.95
C ALA A 13 3.98 -8.09 -9.92
N VAL A 14 3.92 -9.40 -9.71
CA VAL A 14 5.08 -10.30 -9.74
C VAL A 14 5.68 -10.35 -11.14
N ASP A 15 4.85 -10.60 -12.17
CA ASP A 15 5.33 -10.66 -13.56
C ASP A 15 6.04 -9.36 -14.00
N GLU A 16 5.48 -8.20 -13.65
CA GLU A 16 6.09 -6.90 -13.94
C GLU A 16 7.35 -6.63 -13.09
N SER A 17 7.38 -7.12 -11.85
CA SER A 17 8.52 -6.90 -10.93
C SER A 17 9.73 -7.75 -11.28
N LEU A 18 9.51 -8.95 -11.81
CA LEU A 18 10.54 -9.88 -12.28
C LEU A 18 11.28 -9.37 -13.52
N ALA A 19 10.68 -8.50 -14.32
CA ALA A 19 11.23 -7.97 -15.58
C ALA A 19 12.49 -7.09 -15.44
N GLY A 20 13.06 -6.90 -14.24
CA GLY A 20 14.31 -6.15 -14.06
C GLY A 20 15.21 -6.66 -12.94
N CYS A 21 15.10 -7.95 -12.61
CA CYS A 21 16.05 -8.64 -11.72
C CYS A 21 17.31 -9.05 -12.50
N GLU A 22 18.07 -8.07 -13.01
CA GLU A 22 19.33 -8.28 -13.74
C GLU A 22 20.58 -8.08 -12.86
N THR A 23 20.41 -7.86 -11.55
CA THR A 23 21.51 -7.52 -10.65
C THR A 23 22.22 -8.77 -10.14
N GLU A 24 23.56 -8.78 -10.15
CA GLU A 24 24.35 -9.88 -9.56
C GLU A 24 24.22 -9.98 -8.04
N ASN A 25 23.79 -8.91 -7.36
CA ASN A 25 23.55 -8.90 -5.92
C ASN A 25 22.12 -9.36 -5.58
N PRO A 26 21.93 -10.53 -4.93
CA PRO A 26 20.61 -11.04 -4.60
C PRO A 26 19.83 -10.18 -3.59
N LEU A 27 20.52 -9.51 -2.66
CA LEU A 27 19.85 -8.63 -1.67
C LEU A 27 19.29 -7.38 -2.35
N GLU A 28 20.04 -6.82 -3.30
CA GLU A 28 19.58 -5.68 -4.07
C GLU A 28 18.44 -6.05 -5.01
N ALA A 29 18.54 -7.22 -5.66
CA ALA A 29 17.46 -7.79 -6.48
C ALA A 29 16.16 -7.93 -5.66
N TRP A 30 16.29 -8.48 -4.45
CA TRP A 30 15.17 -8.69 -3.53
C TRP A 30 14.52 -7.38 -3.08
N THR A 31 15.32 -6.39 -2.66
CA THR A 31 14.81 -5.07 -2.27
C THR A 31 14.05 -4.42 -3.42
N ARG A 32 14.63 -4.41 -4.64
CA ARG A 32 13.98 -3.84 -5.83
C ARG A 32 12.66 -4.55 -6.17
N PHE A 33 12.62 -5.88 -6.00
CA PHE A 33 11.41 -6.66 -6.20
C PHE A 33 10.31 -6.25 -5.21
N ILE A 34 10.61 -6.19 -3.92
CA ILE A 34 9.65 -5.80 -2.87
C ILE A 34 9.14 -4.37 -3.08
N ASP A 35 10.03 -3.43 -3.40
CA ASP A 35 9.65 -2.03 -3.64
C ASP A 35 8.67 -1.90 -4.81
N ARG A 36 8.92 -2.63 -5.91
CA ARG A 36 8.03 -2.64 -7.08
C ARG A 36 6.68 -3.27 -6.76
N LEU A 37 6.69 -4.41 -6.06
CA LEU A 37 5.48 -5.10 -5.64
C LEU A 37 4.61 -4.23 -4.73
N ASP A 38 5.19 -3.59 -3.71
CA ASP A 38 4.47 -2.69 -2.80
C ASP A 38 3.90 -1.49 -3.54
N ALA A 39 4.70 -0.82 -4.39
CA ALA A 39 4.25 0.33 -5.17
C ALA A 39 3.06 -0.01 -6.07
N LYS A 40 3.09 -1.18 -6.73
CA LYS A 40 2.00 -1.65 -7.61
C LYS A 40 0.76 -2.03 -6.81
N GLY A 41 0.93 -2.78 -5.72
CA GLY A 41 -0.15 -3.16 -4.81
C GLY A 41 -0.88 -1.94 -4.26
N ARG A 42 -0.13 -0.97 -3.70
CA ARG A 42 -0.68 0.29 -3.17
C ARG A 42 -1.40 1.11 -4.25
N ARG A 43 -0.86 1.16 -5.46
CA ARG A 43 -1.51 1.86 -6.59
C ARG A 43 -2.88 1.24 -6.89
N SER A 44 -2.93 -0.08 -7.05
CA SER A 44 -4.18 -0.78 -7.39
C SER A 44 -5.24 -0.67 -6.28
N ILE A 45 -4.83 -0.80 -5.02
CA ILE A 45 -5.69 -0.57 -3.85
C ILE A 45 -6.26 0.85 -3.90
N GLY A 46 -5.38 1.83 -4.11
CA GLY A 46 -5.76 3.23 -4.21
C GLY A 46 -6.79 3.50 -5.32
N ASP A 47 -6.53 3.00 -6.54
CA ASP A 47 -7.45 3.16 -7.67
C ASP A 47 -8.83 2.53 -7.36
N THR A 48 -8.84 1.43 -6.63
CA THR A 48 -10.07 0.74 -6.22
C THR A 48 -10.83 1.51 -5.16
N LEU A 49 -10.15 2.11 -4.19
CA LEU A 49 -10.75 2.98 -3.20
C LEU A 49 -11.36 4.24 -3.83
N GLU A 50 -10.64 4.88 -4.76
CA GLU A 50 -11.14 6.05 -5.49
C GLU A 50 -12.38 5.70 -6.32
N ARG A 51 -12.39 4.55 -7.01
CA ARG A 51 -13.59 4.06 -7.72
C ARG A 51 -14.79 3.84 -6.80
N GLN A 52 -14.56 3.63 -5.50
CA GLN A 52 -15.61 3.47 -4.48
C GLN A 52 -15.99 4.81 -3.80
N GLY A 53 -15.45 5.95 -4.26
CA GLY A 53 -15.68 7.25 -3.61
C GLY A 53 -14.96 7.40 -2.26
N ARG A 54 -13.88 6.64 -2.06
CA ARG A 54 -13.09 6.64 -0.82
C ARG A 54 -11.73 7.24 -1.08
N ASN A 55 -11.13 7.81 -0.04
CA ASN A 55 -9.78 8.33 -0.08
C ASN A 55 -8.79 7.21 -0.43
N ARG A 56 -7.92 7.50 -1.40
CA ARG A 56 -6.93 6.57 -1.95
C ARG A 56 -5.98 5.96 -0.91
N TYR A 57 -5.63 6.73 0.12
CA TYR A 57 -4.56 6.40 1.07
C TYR A 57 -5.09 5.92 2.42
N THR A 58 -6.21 6.47 2.87
CA THR A 58 -6.82 6.12 4.18
C THR A 58 -7.98 5.13 4.05
N GLY A 59 -8.60 5.05 2.87
CA GLY A 59 -9.85 4.33 2.67
C GLY A 59 -11.04 5.00 3.35
N GLU A 60 -10.96 6.23 3.84
CA GLU A 60 -12.12 6.90 4.43
C GLU A 60 -13.10 7.36 3.35
N VAL A 61 -14.40 7.45 3.66
CA VAL A 61 -15.39 7.97 2.71
C VAL A 61 -15.13 9.46 2.48
N ILE A 62 -15.05 9.89 1.22
CA ILE A 62 -14.92 11.30 0.89
C ILE A 62 -16.32 11.92 1.01
N ASN A 63 -16.62 12.50 2.17
CA ASN A 63 -17.81 13.34 2.33
C ASN A 63 -17.48 14.73 1.78
N ASP A 64 -18.12 15.16 0.69
CA ASP A 64 -17.95 16.45 0.00
C ASP A 64 -18.30 17.70 0.84
N GLY A 65 -18.12 17.69 2.16
CA GLY A 65 -18.56 18.81 3.01
C GLY A 65 -17.92 19.00 4.36
N LYS A 66 -17.10 18.10 4.91
CA LYS A 66 -16.36 18.36 6.17
C LYS A 66 -15.05 17.57 6.22
N CYS A 67 -13.93 18.25 5.96
CA CYS A 67 -12.63 17.83 6.49
C CYS A 67 -12.63 18.03 8.01
N ASN A 68 -13.33 17.18 8.75
CA ASN A 68 -13.07 17.00 10.17
C ASN A 68 -12.13 15.80 10.31
N ILE A 69 -10.90 15.98 9.83
CA ILE A 69 -9.80 15.12 10.26
C ILE A 69 -9.41 15.68 11.63
N GLU A 70 -10.11 15.26 12.69
CA GLU A 70 -9.53 15.43 14.01
C GLU A 70 -8.23 14.62 14.02
N PRO A 71 -7.06 15.26 14.26
CA PRO A 71 -5.83 14.52 14.37
C PRO A 71 -6.01 13.48 15.46
N LYS A 72 -5.90 12.20 15.10
CA LYS A 72 -5.81 11.14 16.10
C LYS A 72 -4.60 11.50 16.97
N PRO A 73 -4.74 11.59 18.30
CA PRO A 73 -3.62 11.91 19.16
C PRO A 73 -2.50 10.92 18.85
N LEU A 74 -1.30 11.45 18.58
CA LEU A 74 -0.10 10.63 18.54
C LEU A 74 -0.06 9.93 19.90
N LEU A 75 -0.20 8.60 19.93
CA LEU A 75 0.00 7.83 21.15
C LEU A 75 1.39 8.21 21.65
N GLU A 76 1.45 8.95 22.75
CA GLU A 76 2.72 9.23 23.42
C GLU A 76 3.34 7.87 23.75
N PRO A 77 4.65 7.68 23.50
CA PRO A 77 5.31 6.44 23.86
C PRO A 77 5.09 6.21 25.36
N GLU A 78 4.48 5.08 25.72
CA GLU A 78 4.39 4.68 27.12
C GLU A 78 5.82 4.62 27.66
N ASP A 79 6.09 5.48 28.65
CA ASP A 79 7.36 5.54 29.34
C ASP A 79 7.61 4.18 29.99
N PRO A 80 8.62 3.40 29.57
CA PRO A 80 8.78 2.03 30.04
C PRO A 80 9.32 1.93 31.49
N GLU A 81 9.44 3.04 32.22
CA GLU A 81 9.97 3.05 33.59
C GLU A 81 9.09 3.85 34.57
N ARG A 82 8.04 3.21 35.10
CA ARG A 82 7.44 3.61 36.38
C ARG A 82 6.97 2.44 37.23
#